data_AF-A0A7U9SJX2-F1
#
_entry.id   AF-A0A7U9SJX2-F1
#
_cell.length_a   1.000
_cell.length_b   1.000
_cell.length_c   1.000
_cell.angle_alpha   90.00
_cell.angle_beta   90.00
_cell.angle_gamma   90.00
#
_symmetry.space_group_name_H-M   'P 1'
#
loop_
_entity.id
_entity.type
_entity.pdbx_description
1 polymer ?
#
loop_
_entity_poly.entity_id
_entity_poly.type
_entity_poly.pdbx_seq_one_letter_code
_entity_poly.pdbx_strand_id
1 'polypeptide(L)'
;MFSNVINSAYYRNKFIMIVTDLLNTSFSKENVLKIIYEENEKISAIRKKFYSKEEVEAAEQYVTEMMQEVQNRSEEMENSFAYYFGLVEKYGLEIKTSEGIAVVWNHMSIFGDDIYRSQCYKGVEWTMNQDAYPGYTFQYWQVNGQKVYTPSLVIKDSMIQEGKIDILAVAEKNDTCEIIVSEISAKGTSDWIRISNVGGEPAYLKQYYISDDDKNIRKFQLPDMMLEAGGSVVIYGSKNHESIGEYICNFSLNKDEVLYLSNEQEILFYLPVPKMSDMETYGRYDNSNTWKFYSQQG
;
A
#
# COMPACT_ATOMS: atom_id res chain seq x y z
N MET A 1 -22.05 4.90 22.77
CA MET A 1 -20.95 4.01 22.34
C MET A 1 -19.73 4.80 21.88
N PHE A 2 -19.84 5.66 20.85
CA PHE A 2 -18.72 6.50 20.36
C PHE A 2 -18.10 7.42 21.43
N SER A 3 -18.92 8.13 22.21
CA SER A 3 -18.43 9.00 23.29
C SER A 3 -17.62 8.25 24.36
N ASN A 4 -17.88 6.96 24.61
CA ASN A 4 -17.10 6.19 25.59
C ASN A 4 -15.75 5.75 25.00
N VAL A 5 -15.70 5.48 23.70
CA VAL A 5 -14.45 5.09 22.99
C VAL A 5 -13.49 6.28 22.94
N ILE A 6 -14.00 7.48 22.65
CA ILE A 6 -13.18 8.69 22.53
C ILE A 6 -12.60 9.20 23.87
N ASN A 7 -13.06 8.67 25.01
CA ASN A 7 -12.45 8.95 26.31
C ASN A 7 -11.10 8.25 26.50
N SER A 8 -10.83 7.19 25.73
CA SER A 8 -9.50 6.57 25.70
C SER A 8 -8.56 7.42 24.84
N ALA A 9 -7.43 7.83 25.42
CA ALA A 9 -6.40 8.58 24.68
C ALA A 9 -5.95 7.85 23.40
N TYR A 10 -5.82 6.52 23.45
CA TYR A 10 -5.45 5.72 22.30
C TYR A 10 -6.44 5.86 21.14
N TYR A 11 -7.73 5.63 21.40
CA TYR A 11 -8.75 5.70 20.34
C TYR A 11 -9.04 7.12 19.89
N ARG A 12 -8.98 8.10 20.80
CA ARG A 12 -9.09 9.52 20.45
C ARG A 12 -7.98 9.94 19.50
N ASN A 13 -6.73 9.65 19.85
CA ASN A 13 -5.59 10.05 19.03
C ASN A 13 -5.62 9.34 17.67
N LYS A 14 -6.00 8.06 17.65
CA LYS A 14 -6.20 7.30 16.40
C LYS A 14 -7.29 7.92 15.52
N PHE A 15 -8.42 8.32 16.10
CA PHE A 15 -9.50 8.99 15.37
C PHE A 15 -9.04 10.32 14.76
N ILE A 16 -8.38 11.16 15.55
CA ILE A 16 -7.85 12.45 15.09
C ILE A 16 -6.88 12.23 13.93
N MET A 17 -5.94 11.28 14.08
CA MET A 17 -4.94 10.99 13.04
C MET A 17 -5.60 10.49 11.75
N ILE A 18 -6.56 9.56 11.82
CA ILE A 18 -7.27 9.07 10.63
C ILE A 18 -7.99 10.21 9.90
N VAL A 19 -8.67 11.10 10.62
CA VAL A 19 -9.36 12.23 10.01
C VAL A 19 -8.36 13.22 9.40
N THR A 20 -7.25 13.51 10.07
CA THR A 20 -6.17 14.33 9.51
C THR A 20 -5.56 13.70 8.25
N ASP A 21 -5.31 12.38 8.25
CA ASP A 21 -4.81 11.63 7.10
C ASP A 21 -5.80 11.74 5.92
N LEU A 22 -7.10 11.57 6.17
CA LEU A 22 -8.14 11.69 5.14
C LEU A 22 -8.20 13.11 4.56
N LEU A 23 -8.19 14.14 5.40
CA LEU A 23 -8.21 15.55 4.96
C LEU A 23 -6.96 15.95 4.17
N ASN A 24 -5.84 15.25 4.36
CA ASN A 24 -4.62 15.46 3.58
C ASN A 24 -4.57 14.61 2.29
N THR A 25 -5.46 13.62 2.13
CA THR A 25 -5.41 12.65 1.03
C THR A 25 -6.73 12.60 0.26
N SER A 26 -7.53 11.56 0.47
CA SER A 26 -8.76 11.28 -0.28
C SER A 26 -9.85 12.32 -0.06
N PHE A 27 -9.91 12.93 1.12
CA PHE A 27 -10.80 14.04 1.44
C PHE A 27 -10.10 15.40 1.39
N SER A 28 -8.91 15.47 0.78
CA SER A 28 -8.32 16.78 0.49
C SER A 28 -9.24 17.57 -0.42
N LYS A 29 -9.32 18.89 -0.16
CA LYS A 29 -10.10 19.84 -0.94
C LYS A 29 -9.89 19.65 -2.44
N GLU A 30 -8.63 19.56 -2.86
CA GLU A 30 -8.29 19.39 -4.28
C GLU A 30 -8.80 18.07 -4.85
N ASN A 31 -8.64 16.96 -4.14
CA ASN A 31 -9.13 15.66 -4.60
C ASN A 31 -10.66 15.60 -4.68
N VAL A 32 -11.36 16.10 -3.66
CA VAL A 32 -12.84 16.07 -3.63
C VAL A 32 -13.41 16.97 -4.73
N LEU A 33 -12.87 18.18 -4.92
CA LEU A 33 -13.28 19.07 -6.00
C LEU A 33 -13.06 18.44 -7.38
N LYS A 34 -11.90 17.80 -7.57
CA LYS A 34 -11.59 17.08 -8.81
C LYS A 34 -12.61 15.99 -9.11
N ILE A 35 -12.93 15.14 -8.12
CA ILE A 35 -13.92 14.07 -8.28
C ILE A 35 -15.30 14.64 -8.62
N ILE A 36 -15.76 15.66 -7.89
CA ILE A 36 -17.06 16.31 -8.17
C ILE A 36 -17.10 16.84 -9.60
N TYR A 37 -16.03 17.50 -10.04
CA TYR A 37 -15.93 18.03 -11.40
C TYR A 37 -15.97 16.91 -12.45
N GLU A 38 -15.13 15.89 -12.32
CA GLU A 38 -15.03 14.78 -13.28
C GLU A 38 -16.35 13.99 -13.40
N GLU A 39 -16.99 13.68 -12.27
CA GLU A 39 -18.28 12.97 -12.28
C GLU A 39 -19.41 13.83 -12.85
N ASN A 40 -19.41 15.13 -12.57
CA ASN A 40 -20.39 16.05 -13.14
C ASN A 40 -20.27 16.16 -14.67
N GLU A 41 -19.04 16.21 -15.18
CA GLU A 41 -18.75 16.28 -16.62
C GLU A 41 -19.25 15.04 -17.37
N LYS A 42 -19.03 13.83 -16.81
CA LYS A 42 -19.45 12.55 -17.43
C LYS A 42 -20.95 12.50 -17.77
N ILE A 43 -21.78 13.11 -16.92
CA ILE A 43 -23.24 13.10 -17.09
C ILE A 43 -23.79 14.38 -17.73
N SER A 44 -22.96 15.40 -17.94
CA SER A 44 -23.39 16.73 -18.43
C SER A 44 -24.15 16.65 -19.77
N ALA A 45 -23.61 15.91 -20.74
CA ALA A 45 -24.24 15.74 -22.06
C ALA A 45 -25.56 14.95 -22.00
N ILE A 46 -25.62 13.91 -21.17
CA ILE A 46 -26.85 13.11 -20.97
C ILE A 46 -27.92 13.98 -20.30
N ARG A 47 -27.55 14.76 -19.28
CA ARG A 47 -28.46 15.66 -18.58
C ARG A 47 -29.14 16.65 -19.53
N LYS A 48 -28.35 17.32 -20.38
CA LYS A 48 -28.84 18.28 -21.39
C LYS A 48 -29.74 17.64 -22.45
N LYS A 49 -29.62 16.33 -22.69
CA LYS A 49 -30.40 15.61 -23.69
C LYS A 49 -31.76 15.15 -23.17
N PHE A 50 -31.85 14.76 -21.89
CA PHE A 50 -33.02 14.06 -21.35
C PHE A 50 -33.83 14.87 -20.32
N TYR A 51 -33.30 15.98 -19.82
CA TYR A 51 -33.95 16.79 -18.77
C TYR A 51 -34.31 18.19 -19.27
N SER A 52 -35.26 18.83 -18.58
CA SER A 52 -35.64 20.22 -18.86
C SER A 52 -34.50 21.18 -18.54
N LYS A 53 -34.59 22.40 -19.09
CA LYS A 53 -33.62 23.45 -18.78
C LYS A 53 -33.61 23.79 -17.28
N GLU A 54 -34.77 23.87 -16.63
CA GLU A 54 -34.84 24.16 -15.19
C GLU A 54 -34.20 23.04 -14.35
N GLU A 55 -34.39 21.78 -14.73
CA GLU A 55 -33.79 20.62 -14.04
C GLU A 55 -32.26 20.62 -14.18
N VAL A 56 -31.74 20.98 -15.35
CA VAL A 56 -30.30 21.12 -15.58
C VAL A 56 -29.71 22.25 -14.72
N GLU A 57 -30.34 23.43 -14.73
CA GLU A 57 -29.89 24.58 -13.94
C GLU A 57 -29.91 24.28 -12.43
N ALA A 58 -30.96 23.62 -11.93
CA ALA A 58 -31.02 23.19 -10.54
C ALA A 58 -29.89 22.20 -10.19
N ALA A 59 -29.58 21.26 -11.08
CA ALA A 59 -28.51 20.31 -10.84
C ALA A 59 -27.12 20.97 -10.85
N GLU A 60 -26.88 21.94 -11.74
CA GLU A 60 -25.65 22.74 -11.76
C GLU A 60 -25.50 23.59 -10.49
N GLN A 61 -26.61 24.11 -9.96
CA GLN A 61 -26.63 24.80 -8.68
C GLN A 61 -26.22 23.88 -7.52
N TYR A 62 -26.78 22.66 -7.42
CA TYR A 62 -26.39 21.71 -6.36
C TYR A 62 -24.90 21.36 -6.44
N VAL A 63 -24.33 21.23 -7.63
CA VAL A 63 -22.89 20.99 -7.81
C VAL A 63 -22.08 22.17 -7.31
N THR A 64 -22.50 23.40 -7.61
CA THR A 64 -21.86 24.63 -7.13
C THR A 64 -21.89 24.71 -5.60
N GLU A 65 -23.03 24.41 -4.99
CA GLU A 65 -23.18 24.36 -3.53
C GLU A 65 -22.26 23.31 -2.90
N MET A 66 -22.23 22.07 -3.44
CA MET A 66 -21.31 21.03 -2.97
C MET A 66 -19.84 21.47 -3.07
N MET A 67 -19.43 22.09 -4.17
CA MET A 67 -18.06 22.59 -4.32
C MET A 67 -17.72 23.68 -3.30
N GLN A 68 -18.69 24.53 -2.93
CA GLN A 68 -18.52 25.56 -1.92
C GLN A 68 -18.35 24.97 -0.51
N GLU A 69 -19.17 23.98 -0.14
CA GLU A 69 -19.04 23.27 1.15
C GLU A 69 -17.65 22.63 1.31
N VAL A 70 -17.13 22.03 0.24
CA VAL A 70 -15.79 21.41 0.23
C VAL A 70 -14.68 22.45 0.51
N GLN A 71 -14.86 23.72 0.14
CA GLN A 71 -13.87 24.77 0.42
C GLN A 71 -13.64 24.96 1.92
N ASN A 72 -14.71 24.85 2.72
CA ASN A 72 -14.71 25.18 4.14
C ASN A 72 -14.47 23.95 5.02
N ARG A 73 -14.59 22.74 4.45
CA ARG A 73 -14.65 21.49 5.21
C ARG A 73 -13.44 21.27 6.13
N SER A 74 -12.23 21.59 5.66
CA SER A 74 -11.03 21.46 6.49
C SER A 74 -11.12 22.36 7.73
N GLU A 75 -11.46 23.64 7.55
CA GLU A 75 -11.59 24.61 8.65
C GLU A 75 -12.66 24.19 9.67
N GLU A 76 -13.81 23.68 9.20
CA GLU A 76 -14.85 23.15 10.09
C GLU A 76 -14.36 21.99 10.96
N MET A 77 -13.55 21.09 10.38
CA MET A 77 -12.96 19.97 11.11
C MET A 77 -11.93 20.44 12.12
N GLU A 78 -11.10 21.44 11.78
CA GLU A 78 -10.15 22.06 12.71
C GLU A 78 -10.87 22.73 13.88
N ASN A 79 -11.92 23.50 13.60
CA ASN A 79 -12.77 24.11 14.63
C ASN A 79 -13.42 23.07 15.53
N SER A 80 -13.85 21.94 14.97
CA SER A 80 -14.39 20.82 15.74
C SER A 80 -13.34 20.19 16.64
N PHE A 81 -12.11 20.02 16.17
CA PHE A 81 -11.00 19.51 16.99
C PHE A 81 -10.61 20.46 18.11
N ALA A 82 -10.59 21.76 17.85
CA ALA A 82 -10.39 22.77 18.87
C ALA A 82 -11.49 22.69 19.95
N TYR A 83 -12.76 22.67 19.54
CA TYR A 83 -13.90 22.67 20.45
C TYR A 83 -14.01 21.39 21.29
N TYR A 84 -13.94 20.22 20.67
CA TYR A 84 -14.18 18.94 21.36
C TYR A 84 -12.94 18.36 22.04
N PHE A 85 -11.73 18.68 21.57
CA PHE A 85 -10.49 18.07 22.05
C PHE A 85 -9.45 19.07 22.55
N GLY A 86 -9.71 20.39 22.43
CA GLY A 86 -8.75 21.42 22.82
C GLY A 86 -7.52 21.50 21.91
N LEU A 87 -7.60 20.96 20.69
CA LEU A 87 -6.48 20.85 19.77
C LEU A 87 -6.39 22.09 18.89
N VAL A 88 -5.45 22.97 19.22
CA VAL A 88 -5.21 24.23 18.49
C VAL A 88 -3.77 24.34 17.99
N GLU A 89 -2.81 23.85 18.78
CA GLU A 89 -1.40 23.92 18.42
C GLU A 89 -1.01 22.78 17.47
N LYS A 90 -0.28 23.13 16.40
CA LYS A 90 0.21 22.21 15.39
C LYS A 90 1.74 22.21 15.32
N TYR A 91 2.29 21.16 14.73
CA TYR A 91 3.68 21.05 14.32
C TYR A 91 3.77 20.47 12.90
N GLY A 92 4.83 20.83 12.18
CA GLY A 92 5.14 20.24 10.89
C GLY A 92 5.73 18.84 11.06
N LEU A 93 5.30 17.91 10.22
CA LEU A 93 5.86 16.57 10.14
C LEU A 93 6.40 16.34 8.74
N GLU A 94 7.63 15.86 8.65
CA GLU A 94 8.21 15.33 7.42
C GLU A 94 8.73 13.92 7.68
N ILE A 95 8.26 12.96 6.89
CA ILE A 95 8.72 11.58 6.93
C ILE A 95 9.32 11.24 5.58
N LYS A 96 10.52 10.68 5.59
CA LYS A 96 11.24 10.16 4.44
C LYS A 96 11.53 8.68 4.64
N THR A 97 11.72 8.00 3.53
CA THR A 97 12.19 6.63 3.47
C THR A 97 13.48 6.58 2.66
N SER A 98 14.38 5.65 2.99
CA SER A 98 15.38 5.18 2.03
C SER A 98 14.76 4.16 1.09
N GLU A 99 15.51 3.75 0.07
CA GLU A 99 15.25 2.55 -0.71
C GLU A 99 14.94 1.33 0.20
N GLY A 100 14.00 0.48 -0.26
CA GLY A 100 13.76 -0.84 0.34
C GLY A 100 12.95 -0.86 1.62
N ILE A 101 12.29 0.24 1.99
CA ILE A 101 11.47 0.31 3.19
C ILE A 101 10.22 1.15 2.98
N ALA A 102 9.09 0.63 3.46
CA ALA A 102 7.91 1.43 3.68
C ALA A 102 7.77 1.82 5.15
N VAL A 103 7.06 2.92 5.40
CA VAL A 103 6.61 3.31 6.73
C VAL A 103 5.10 3.30 6.73
N VAL A 104 4.52 2.61 7.70
CA VAL A 104 3.08 2.35 7.77
C VAL A 104 2.48 2.84 9.09
N TRP A 105 1.33 3.50 9.00
CA TRP A 105 0.53 3.90 10.15
C TRP A 105 -0.95 3.94 9.76
N ASN A 106 -1.85 3.50 10.65
CA ASN A 106 -3.28 3.42 10.33
C ASN A 106 -3.56 2.72 8.97
N HIS A 107 -4.06 3.46 8.00
CA HIS A 107 -4.32 3.03 6.61
C HIS A 107 -3.40 3.74 5.60
N MET A 108 -2.36 4.40 6.10
CA MET A 108 -1.37 5.15 5.35
C MET A 108 -0.07 4.36 5.24
N SER A 109 0.60 4.58 4.12
CA SER A 109 1.90 3.99 3.84
C SER A 109 2.67 4.91 2.90
N ILE A 110 3.94 5.15 3.21
CA ILE A 110 4.91 5.77 2.31
C ILE A 110 5.91 4.70 1.92
N PHE A 111 6.31 4.69 0.65
CA PHE A 111 7.16 3.66 0.07
C PHE A 111 8.59 4.18 -0.12
N GLY A 112 9.51 3.33 -0.55
CA GLY A 112 10.93 3.68 -0.71
C GLY A 112 11.15 4.95 -1.53
N ASP A 113 12.12 5.75 -1.09
CA ASP A 113 12.53 7.03 -1.69
C ASP A 113 11.41 8.10 -1.80
N ASP A 114 10.34 7.96 -1.01
CA ASP A 114 9.20 8.88 -0.99
C ASP A 114 9.28 9.85 0.20
N ILE A 115 8.51 10.94 0.12
CA ILE A 115 8.43 11.97 1.16
C ILE A 115 6.97 12.31 1.46
N TYR A 116 6.60 12.18 2.73
CA TYR A 116 5.31 12.63 3.24
C TYR A 116 5.46 13.87 4.11
N ARG A 117 4.53 14.82 3.94
CA ARG A 117 4.46 16.06 4.70
C ARG A 117 3.06 16.28 5.21
N SER A 118 2.96 16.69 6.47
CA SER A 118 1.68 16.95 7.12
C SER A 118 1.79 18.00 8.23
N GLN A 119 0.65 18.50 8.69
CA GLN A 119 0.51 19.29 9.90
C GLN A 119 -0.23 18.46 10.94
N CYS A 120 0.44 18.18 12.05
CA CYS A 120 -0.07 17.33 13.12
C CYS A 120 -0.38 18.16 14.37
N TYR A 121 -1.29 17.69 15.20
CA TYR A 121 -1.66 18.37 16.45
C TYR A 121 -0.75 17.97 17.60
N LYS A 122 -0.32 18.95 18.41
CA LYS A 122 0.30 18.67 19.71
C LYS A 122 -0.69 17.97 20.63
N GLY A 123 -0.19 17.15 21.55
CA GLY A 123 -0.99 16.33 22.47
C GLY A 123 -1.61 15.08 21.84
N VAL A 124 -1.34 14.82 20.56
CA VAL A 124 -1.81 13.64 19.82
C VAL A 124 -0.62 12.72 19.57
N GLU A 125 -0.38 11.80 20.49
CA GLU A 125 0.59 10.72 20.29
C GLU A 125 0.04 9.64 19.36
N TRP A 126 0.88 9.16 18.45
CA TRP A 126 0.55 8.10 17.50
C TRP A 126 1.79 7.26 17.18
N THR A 127 1.61 6.13 16.49
CA THR A 127 2.67 5.17 16.23
C THR A 127 2.72 4.82 14.76
N MET A 128 3.93 4.74 14.23
CA MET A 128 4.21 4.18 12.92
C MET A 128 5.18 3.01 13.04
N ASN A 129 5.18 2.16 12.02
CA ASN A 129 5.99 0.96 11.96
C ASN A 129 6.81 0.95 10.68
N GLN A 130 7.99 0.34 10.76
CA GLN A 130 8.77 0.01 9.59
C GLN A 130 8.16 -1.21 8.89
N ASP A 131 8.26 -1.25 7.57
CA ASP A 131 7.92 -2.40 6.73
C ASP A 131 9.00 -2.56 5.66
N ALA A 132 10.17 -3.07 6.07
CA ALA A 132 11.28 -3.36 5.17
C ALA A 132 10.87 -4.38 4.09
N TYR A 133 11.29 -4.13 2.86
CA TYR A 133 10.97 -4.98 1.71
C TYR A 133 11.73 -6.31 1.83
N PRO A 134 11.25 -7.39 1.19
CA PRO A 134 12.03 -8.60 1.03
C PRO A 134 13.40 -8.27 0.41
N GLY A 135 14.47 -8.83 0.97
CA GLY A 135 15.84 -8.53 0.58
C GLY A 135 16.44 -7.28 1.22
N TYR A 136 15.72 -6.59 2.12
CA TYR A 136 16.21 -5.45 2.90
C TYR A 136 16.03 -5.70 4.40
N THR A 137 16.87 -5.05 5.21
CA THR A 137 16.79 -5.04 6.67
C THR A 137 16.68 -3.62 7.19
N PHE A 138 15.67 -3.36 8.01
CA PHE A 138 15.54 -2.09 8.74
C PHE A 138 16.73 -1.86 9.66
N GLN A 139 17.32 -0.67 9.57
CA GLN A 139 18.48 -0.27 10.35
C GLN A 139 18.07 0.59 11.55
N TYR A 140 17.41 1.73 11.30
CA TYR A 140 16.98 2.68 12.33
C TYR A 140 16.05 3.76 11.75
N TRP A 141 15.35 4.44 12.64
CA TRP A 141 14.77 5.75 12.39
C TRP A 141 15.80 6.82 12.72
N GLN A 142 15.95 7.83 11.87
CA GLN A 142 16.65 9.06 12.21
C GLN A 142 15.61 10.14 12.51
N VAL A 143 15.47 10.52 13.79
CA VAL A 143 14.52 11.53 14.28
C VAL A 143 15.31 12.77 14.67
N ASN A 144 15.14 13.88 13.94
CA ASN A 144 15.91 15.12 14.11
C ASN A 144 17.44 14.87 14.24
N GLY A 145 17.96 13.95 13.42
CA GLY A 145 19.38 13.57 13.43
C GLY A 145 19.78 12.51 14.47
N GLN A 146 18.90 12.10 15.39
CA GLN A 146 19.17 11.06 16.38
C GLN A 146 18.64 9.69 15.93
N LYS A 147 19.41 8.62 16.16
CA LYS A 147 19.04 7.26 15.76
C LYS A 147 18.17 6.55 16.79
N VAL A 148 17.13 5.85 16.33
CA VAL A 148 16.22 5.03 17.14
C VAL A 148 16.06 3.67 16.46
N TYR A 149 16.28 2.58 17.21
CA TYR A 149 16.41 1.22 16.66
C TYR A 149 15.18 0.32 16.87
N THR A 150 14.07 0.88 17.35
CA THR A 150 12.85 0.12 17.60
C THR A 150 12.08 -0.11 16.29
N PRO A 151 11.46 -1.28 16.05
CA PRO A 151 10.65 -1.52 14.84
C PRO A 151 9.44 -0.59 14.70
N SER A 152 8.95 -0.06 15.83
CA SER A 152 7.88 0.94 15.89
C SER A 152 8.42 2.24 16.49
N LEU A 153 7.93 3.37 15.99
CA LEU A 153 8.27 4.70 16.50
C LEU A 153 7.00 5.41 16.98
N VAL A 154 6.98 5.80 18.26
CA VAL A 154 5.89 6.58 18.85
C VAL A 154 6.22 8.07 18.74
N ILE A 155 5.41 8.81 17.99
CA ILE A 155 5.56 10.26 17.81
C ILE A 155 4.93 10.97 19.00
N LYS A 156 5.71 11.89 19.59
CA LYS A 156 5.33 12.63 20.80
C LYS A 156 5.79 14.07 20.73
N ASP A 157 5.13 14.94 21.47
CA ASP A 157 5.44 16.38 21.52
C ASP A 157 6.90 16.67 21.94
N SER A 158 7.50 15.80 22.75
CA SER A 158 8.89 15.93 23.18
C SER A 158 9.91 15.81 22.04
N MET A 159 9.49 15.31 20.87
CA MET A 159 10.33 15.22 19.67
C MET A 159 10.28 16.51 18.84
N ILE A 160 9.40 17.46 19.15
CA ILE A 160 9.25 18.69 18.36
C ILE A 160 10.48 19.57 18.59
N GLN A 161 11.18 19.91 17.51
CA GLN A 161 12.27 20.88 17.48
C GLN A 161 11.92 21.98 16.48
N GLU A 162 11.96 23.24 16.92
CA GLU A 162 11.64 24.40 16.07
C GLU A 162 10.27 24.30 15.38
N GLY A 163 9.29 23.67 16.03
CA GLY A 163 7.94 23.49 15.50
C GLY A 163 7.79 22.37 14.47
N LYS A 164 8.81 21.53 14.29
CA LYS A 164 8.79 20.40 13.34
C LYS A 164 9.32 19.10 13.96
N ILE A 165 8.97 17.98 13.34
CA ILE A 165 9.65 16.68 13.50
C ILE A 165 10.09 16.20 12.11
N ASP A 166 11.39 15.95 11.95
CA ASP A 166 11.98 15.36 10.75
C ASP A 166 12.34 13.90 11.00
N ILE A 167 11.86 13.01 10.14
CA ILE A 167 12.07 11.58 10.27
C ILE A 167 12.57 10.98 8.95
N LEU A 168 13.58 10.12 9.04
CA LEU A 168 14.00 9.25 7.95
C LEU A 168 14.00 7.80 8.45
N ALA A 169 13.25 6.92 7.80
CA ALA A 169 13.37 5.47 7.97
C ALA A 169 14.50 4.96 7.07
N VAL A 170 15.45 4.22 7.66
CA VAL A 170 16.61 3.69 6.94
C VAL A 170 16.57 2.17 6.94
N ALA A 171 16.66 1.59 5.75
CA ALA A 171 16.93 0.18 5.53
C ALA A 171 18.17 0.00 4.67
N GLU A 172 18.72 -1.20 4.69
CA GLU A 172 19.89 -1.60 3.91
C GLU A 172 19.58 -2.89 3.15
N LYS A 173 20.07 -2.99 1.92
CA LYS A 173 19.91 -4.20 1.11
C LYS A 173 20.77 -5.31 1.69
N ASN A 174 20.23 -6.51 1.77
CA ASN A 174 20.93 -7.68 2.28
C ASN A 174 21.91 -8.22 1.23
N ASP A 175 23.12 -8.61 1.67
CA ASP A 175 24.14 -9.28 0.85
C ASP A 175 23.83 -10.79 0.69
N THR A 176 22.57 -11.12 0.42
CA THR A 176 22.08 -12.48 0.18
C THR A 176 21.09 -12.48 -0.96
N CYS A 177 20.88 -13.64 -1.59
CA CYS A 177 19.74 -13.80 -2.50
C CYS A 177 18.42 -13.81 -1.71
N GLU A 178 17.32 -13.38 -2.33
CA GLU A 178 15.98 -13.43 -1.75
C GLU A 178 14.98 -13.72 -2.86
N ILE A 179 14.44 -14.93 -2.88
CA ILE A 179 13.43 -15.34 -3.86
C ILE A 179 12.03 -15.02 -3.35
N ILE A 180 11.25 -14.32 -4.16
CA ILE A 180 9.87 -13.98 -3.87
C ILE A 180 8.94 -14.36 -5.01
N VAL A 181 7.67 -14.59 -4.67
CA VAL A 181 6.58 -14.39 -5.62
C VAL A 181 6.32 -12.90 -5.72
N SER A 182 6.57 -12.32 -6.90
CA SER A 182 6.44 -10.88 -7.13
C SER A 182 5.08 -10.51 -7.74
N GLU A 183 4.49 -11.40 -8.53
CA GLU A 183 3.25 -11.15 -9.24
C GLU A 183 2.59 -12.46 -9.70
N ILE A 184 1.27 -12.50 -9.75
CA ILE A 184 0.49 -13.65 -10.24
C ILE A 184 -0.65 -13.21 -11.17
N SER A 185 -1.05 -14.15 -12.02
CA SER A 185 -2.24 -14.10 -12.85
C SER A 185 -2.96 -15.44 -12.73
N ALA A 186 -4.25 -15.42 -12.37
CA ALA A 186 -5.09 -16.62 -12.19
C ALA A 186 -6.31 -16.57 -13.15
N LYS A 187 -6.04 -16.72 -14.45
CA LYS A 187 -7.01 -16.65 -15.57
C LYS A 187 -7.50 -18.04 -16.03
N GLY A 188 -7.32 -19.08 -15.22
CA GLY A 188 -7.69 -20.46 -15.50
C GLY A 188 -6.80 -21.17 -16.51
N THR A 189 -6.83 -20.76 -17.79
CA THR A 189 -6.03 -21.39 -18.87
C THR A 189 -4.75 -20.62 -19.20
N SER A 190 -4.59 -19.42 -18.67
CA SER A 190 -3.44 -18.54 -18.95
C SER A 190 -2.76 -18.08 -17.66
N ASP A 191 -2.77 -18.94 -16.63
CA ASP A 191 -2.17 -18.63 -15.34
C ASP A 191 -0.66 -18.51 -15.47
N TRP A 192 -0.09 -17.63 -14.66
CA TRP A 192 1.34 -17.55 -14.49
C TRP A 192 1.71 -16.93 -13.15
N ILE A 193 2.93 -17.23 -12.72
CA ILE A 193 3.53 -16.83 -11.46
C ILE A 193 4.89 -16.22 -11.79
N ARG A 194 5.11 -14.96 -11.45
CA ARG A 194 6.39 -14.30 -11.57
C ARG A 194 7.19 -14.52 -10.29
N ILE A 195 8.36 -15.11 -10.46
CA ILE A 195 9.35 -15.32 -9.41
C ILE A 195 10.50 -14.35 -9.65
N SER A 196 10.91 -13.63 -8.62
CA SER A 196 11.98 -12.63 -8.69
C SER A 196 13.03 -12.88 -7.63
N ASN A 197 14.28 -12.60 -7.96
CA ASN A 197 15.35 -12.46 -6.98
C ASN A 197 15.52 -10.98 -6.64
N VAL A 198 15.05 -10.56 -5.48
CA VAL A 198 15.15 -9.17 -5.01
C VAL A 198 16.36 -8.92 -4.11
N GLY A 199 17.13 -9.98 -3.82
CA GLY A 199 18.36 -9.91 -3.03
C GLY A 199 19.54 -9.25 -3.75
N GLY A 200 20.68 -9.21 -3.05
CA GLY A 200 21.95 -8.69 -3.55
C GLY A 200 22.78 -9.71 -4.35
N GLU A 201 22.52 -11.01 -4.17
CA GLU A 201 23.34 -12.10 -4.75
C GLU A 201 22.51 -13.01 -5.69
N PRO A 202 23.13 -13.72 -6.65
CA PRO A 202 22.45 -14.69 -7.52
C PRO A 202 21.84 -15.86 -6.73
N ALA A 203 20.67 -16.33 -7.16
CA ALA A 203 19.95 -17.43 -6.54
C ALA A 203 19.93 -18.67 -7.45
N TYR A 204 20.19 -19.86 -6.90
CA TYR A 204 20.00 -21.10 -7.64
C TYR A 204 18.56 -21.62 -7.50
N LEU A 205 17.73 -21.45 -8.54
CA LEU A 205 16.29 -21.67 -8.44
C LEU A 205 15.89 -23.11 -8.13
N LYS A 206 16.72 -24.10 -8.47
CA LYS A 206 16.46 -25.51 -8.16
C LYS A 206 16.30 -25.81 -6.66
N GLN A 207 16.73 -24.92 -5.78
CA GLN A 207 16.55 -25.04 -4.33
C GLN A 207 15.15 -24.62 -3.84
N TYR A 208 14.31 -24.11 -4.74
CA TYR A 208 13.01 -23.53 -4.42
C TYR A 208 11.88 -24.30 -5.09
N TYR A 209 10.71 -24.23 -4.47
CA TYR A 209 9.50 -24.90 -4.92
C TYR A 209 8.30 -23.97 -4.84
N ILE A 210 7.34 -24.19 -5.72
CA ILE A 210 6.00 -23.60 -5.61
C ILE A 210 4.94 -24.69 -5.51
N SER A 211 3.84 -24.38 -4.81
CA SER A 211 2.72 -25.30 -4.61
C SER A 211 1.40 -24.56 -4.38
N ASP A 212 0.29 -25.17 -4.77
CA ASP A 212 -1.10 -24.84 -4.43
C ASP A 212 -1.67 -25.77 -3.33
N ASP A 213 -0.85 -26.69 -2.80
CA ASP A 213 -1.24 -27.76 -1.86
C ASP A 213 -0.47 -27.65 -0.54
N ASP A 214 -1.19 -27.39 0.55
CA ASP A 214 -0.64 -27.24 1.90
C ASP A 214 -0.04 -28.54 2.48
N LYS A 215 -0.40 -29.69 1.92
CA LYS A 215 0.15 -31.01 2.29
C LYS A 215 1.37 -31.39 1.46
N ASN A 216 1.62 -30.68 0.36
CA ASN A 216 2.76 -30.92 -0.51
C ASN A 216 3.40 -29.59 -0.95
N ILE A 217 4.12 -28.94 -0.03
CA ILE A 217 4.78 -27.66 -0.29
C ILE A 217 5.90 -27.72 -1.36
N ARG A 218 6.31 -28.92 -1.79
CA ARG A 218 7.34 -29.16 -2.83
C ARG A 218 6.77 -29.72 -4.13
N LYS A 219 5.50 -29.40 -4.44
CA LYS A 219 4.76 -29.95 -5.58
C LYS A 219 5.45 -29.69 -6.94
N PHE A 220 6.04 -28.51 -7.12
CA PHE A 220 6.80 -28.17 -8.31
C PHE A 220 8.13 -27.52 -7.94
N GLN A 221 9.24 -28.13 -8.38
CA GLN A 221 10.58 -27.56 -8.25
C GLN A 221 10.81 -26.52 -9.36
N LEU A 222 11.36 -25.37 -9.00
CA LEU A 222 11.66 -24.33 -9.99
C LEU A 222 12.80 -24.76 -10.96
N PRO A 223 12.90 -24.12 -12.14
CA PRO A 223 13.86 -24.51 -13.19
C PRO A 223 15.32 -24.54 -12.73
N ASP A 224 16.13 -25.38 -13.38
CA ASP A 224 17.57 -25.51 -13.12
C ASP A 224 18.34 -24.33 -13.72
N MET A 225 18.32 -23.18 -13.03
CA MET A 225 19.00 -21.97 -13.47
C MET A 225 19.50 -21.10 -12.30
N MET A 226 20.51 -20.30 -12.59
CA MET A 226 20.91 -19.17 -11.75
C MET A 226 20.08 -17.94 -12.13
N LEU A 227 19.37 -17.38 -11.15
CA LEU A 227 18.64 -16.12 -11.29
C LEU A 227 19.46 -15.00 -10.66
N GLU A 228 20.05 -14.15 -11.50
CA GLU A 228 20.84 -12.98 -11.07
C GLU A 228 20.03 -12.04 -10.17
N ALA A 229 20.71 -11.25 -9.35
CA ALA A 229 20.09 -10.21 -8.53
C ALA A 229 19.28 -9.23 -9.40
N GLY A 230 18.03 -8.94 -9.00
CA GLY A 230 17.08 -8.15 -9.78
C GLY A 230 16.45 -8.91 -10.96
N GLY A 231 16.88 -10.15 -11.23
CA GLY A 231 16.32 -11.02 -12.26
C GLY A 231 14.92 -11.51 -11.92
N SER A 232 14.13 -11.82 -12.95
CA SER A 232 12.81 -12.43 -12.81
C SER A 232 12.57 -13.52 -13.86
N VAL A 233 11.77 -14.51 -13.49
CA VAL A 233 11.32 -15.60 -14.36
C VAL A 233 9.82 -15.78 -14.20
N VAL A 234 9.15 -16.22 -15.26
CA VAL A 234 7.71 -16.54 -15.25
C VAL A 234 7.54 -18.05 -15.31
N ILE A 235 6.75 -18.58 -14.39
CA ILE A 235 6.32 -19.98 -14.35
C ILE A 235 4.84 -20.03 -14.72
N TYR A 236 4.52 -20.82 -15.73
CA TYR A 236 3.19 -20.92 -16.31
C TYR A 236 2.40 -22.06 -15.67
N GLY A 237 1.08 -21.87 -15.52
CA GLY A 237 0.20 -22.93 -15.03
C GLY A 237 0.10 -24.10 -16.01
N SER A 238 -0.28 -25.27 -15.51
CA SER A 238 -0.33 -26.54 -16.27
C SER A 238 -1.21 -26.52 -17.52
N LYS A 239 -2.18 -25.59 -17.59
CA LYS A 239 -3.08 -25.40 -18.75
C LYS A 239 -2.61 -24.31 -19.71
N ASN A 240 -1.54 -23.59 -19.37
CA ASN A 240 -1.02 -22.51 -20.17
C ASN A 240 0.07 -23.01 -21.13
N HIS A 241 -0.31 -23.12 -22.41
CA HIS A 241 0.55 -23.63 -23.49
C HIS A 241 1.36 -22.53 -24.19
N GLU A 242 1.43 -21.31 -23.65
CA GLU A 242 2.25 -20.21 -24.19
C GLU A 242 3.76 -20.42 -23.95
N SER A 243 4.13 -21.48 -23.21
CA SER A 243 5.49 -21.87 -22.86
C SER A 243 5.78 -23.32 -23.28
N ILE A 244 7.05 -23.73 -23.24
CA ILE A 244 7.49 -25.10 -23.51
C ILE A 244 8.50 -25.51 -22.43
N GLY A 245 8.35 -26.73 -21.89
CA GLY A 245 9.37 -27.36 -21.03
C GLY A 245 9.28 -27.00 -19.55
N GLU A 246 10.43 -26.77 -18.91
CA GLU A 246 10.58 -26.64 -17.44
C GLU A 246 9.91 -25.39 -16.83
N TYR A 247 9.39 -24.48 -17.65
CA TYR A 247 8.70 -23.27 -17.19
C TYR A 247 7.19 -23.46 -17.05
N ILE A 248 6.67 -24.68 -17.21
CA ILE A 248 5.27 -25.03 -16.95
C ILE A 248 5.20 -25.86 -15.66
N CYS A 249 4.46 -25.38 -14.66
CA CYS A 249 4.21 -26.14 -13.44
C CYS A 249 3.10 -27.18 -13.62
N ASN A 250 3.03 -28.13 -12.68
CA ASN A 250 2.07 -29.24 -12.71
C ASN A 250 0.72 -28.90 -12.04
N PHE A 251 0.42 -27.62 -11.84
CA PHE A 251 -0.84 -27.13 -11.30
C PHE A 251 -1.28 -25.81 -11.96
N SER A 252 -2.51 -25.37 -11.68
CA SER A 252 -3.06 -24.08 -12.12
C SER A 252 -3.57 -23.34 -10.88
N LEU A 253 -3.66 -22.02 -10.93
CA LEU A 253 -4.11 -21.22 -9.79
C LEU A 253 -5.61 -21.00 -9.85
N ASN A 254 -6.29 -21.24 -8.73
CA ASN A 254 -7.70 -20.87 -8.55
C ASN A 254 -7.87 -19.85 -7.40
N LYS A 255 -8.91 -19.02 -7.51
CA LYS A 255 -9.27 -17.94 -6.56
C LYS A 255 -9.58 -18.35 -5.11
N ASP A 256 -9.59 -19.64 -4.81
CA ASP A 256 -9.91 -20.20 -3.49
C ASP A 256 -8.71 -21.03 -2.94
N GLU A 257 -7.56 -20.95 -3.59
CA GLU A 257 -6.33 -21.65 -3.22
C GLU A 257 -5.29 -20.72 -2.60
N VAL A 258 -4.29 -21.32 -1.98
CA VAL A 258 -3.13 -20.61 -1.45
C VAL A 258 -1.91 -21.03 -2.25
N LEU A 259 -1.21 -20.06 -2.84
CA LEU A 259 0.09 -20.28 -3.46
C LEU A 259 1.17 -20.24 -2.37
N TYR A 260 2.00 -21.27 -2.32
CA TYR A 260 3.15 -21.38 -1.45
C TYR A 260 4.44 -21.26 -2.25
N LEU A 261 5.42 -20.57 -1.68
CA LEU A 261 6.82 -20.61 -2.06
C LEU A 261 7.61 -21.22 -0.90
N SER A 262 8.42 -22.22 -1.17
CA SER A 262 9.19 -22.94 -0.16
C SER A 262 10.59 -23.26 -0.63
N ASN A 263 11.46 -23.61 0.32
CA ASN A 263 12.74 -24.27 0.05
C ASN A 263 12.73 -25.70 0.64
N GLU A 264 13.89 -26.36 0.71
CA GLU A 264 14.00 -27.70 1.30
C GLU A 264 13.77 -27.78 2.83
N GLN A 265 13.52 -26.67 3.52
CA GLN A 265 13.44 -26.62 4.98
C GLN A 265 12.09 -26.08 5.45
N GLU A 266 11.59 -25.03 4.79
CA GLU A 266 10.44 -24.26 5.26
C GLU A 266 9.63 -23.60 4.13
N ILE A 267 8.46 -23.11 4.50
CA ILE A 267 7.65 -22.22 3.67
C ILE A 267 8.21 -20.81 3.83
N LEU A 268 8.63 -20.20 2.72
CA LEU A 268 9.16 -18.84 2.69
C LEU A 268 8.03 -17.81 2.58
N PHE A 269 6.99 -18.13 1.83
CA PHE A 269 5.86 -17.23 1.59
C PHE A 269 4.60 -18.00 1.23
N TYR A 270 3.45 -17.47 1.61
CA TYR A 270 2.16 -17.95 1.14
C TYR A 270 1.26 -16.77 0.74
N LEU A 271 0.42 -17.00 -0.26
CA LEU A 271 -0.48 -16.00 -0.82
C LEU A 271 -1.84 -16.64 -1.07
N PRO A 272 -2.87 -16.29 -0.29
CA PRO A 272 -4.25 -16.55 -0.66
C PRO A 272 -4.52 -15.87 -2.00
N VAL A 273 -4.82 -16.66 -3.04
CA VAL A 273 -5.02 -16.15 -4.39
C VAL A 273 -6.32 -15.36 -4.39
N PRO A 274 -6.31 -14.03 -4.66
CA PRO A 274 -7.54 -13.28 -4.63
C PRO A 274 -8.37 -13.58 -5.87
N LYS A 275 -9.68 -13.31 -5.76
CA LYS A 275 -10.53 -13.25 -6.95
C LYS A 275 -10.10 -12.06 -7.82
N MET A 276 -9.72 -12.34 -9.06
CA MET A 276 -9.31 -11.35 -10.06
C MET A 276 -10.02 -11.59 -11.39
N SER A 277 -10.12 -10.56 -12.24
CA SER A 277 -10.62 -10.67 -13.61
C SER A 277 -9.52 -11.04 -14.61
N ASP A 278 -9.90 -11.39 -15.83
CA ASP A 278 -8.96 -11.72 -16.90
C ASP A 278 -8.13 -10.53 -17.40
N MET A 279 -8.42 -9.31 -16.93
CA MET A 279 -7.66 -8.09 -17.23
C MET A 279 -6.77 -7.65 -16.06
N GLU A 280 -6.72 -8.43 -14.99
CA GLU A 280 -5.98 -8.07 -13.79
C GLU A 280 -4.82 -9.03 -13.53
N THR A 281 -3.75 -8.49 -12.98
CA THR A 281 -2.74 -9.25 -12.23
C THR A 281 -2.75 -8.78 -10.79
N TYR A 282 -2.18 -9.60 -9.92
CA TYR A 282 -1.98 -9.26 -8.52
C TYR A 282 -0.51 -9.33 -8.19
N GLY A 283 0.10 -8.22 -7.78
CA GLY A 283 1.53 -8.13 -7.60
C GLY A 283 1.95 -7.24 -6.44
N ARG A 284 3.19 -7.39 -6.02
CA ARG A 284 3.81 -6.53 -5.02
C ARG A 284 4.02 -5.13 -5.58
N TYR A 285 3.59 -4.13 -4.83
CA TYR A 285 3.83 -2.74 -5.14
C TYR A 285 5.29 -2.41 -4.88
N ASP A 286 6.05 -2.17 -5.95
CA ASP A 286 7.47 -1.81 -5.87
C ASP A 286 8.30 -2.85 -5.07
N ASN A 287 8.01 -4.14 -5.29
CA ASN A 287 8.59 -5.27 -4.53
C ASN A 287 8.38 -5.23 -3.00
N SER A 288 7.58 -4.31 -2.48
CA SER A 288 7.25 -4.23 -1.04
C SER A 288 6.41 -5.40 -0.54
N ASN A 289 6.05 -5.38 0.74
CA ASN A 289 5.08 -6.32 1.33
C ASN A 289 3.62 -5.98 1.01
N THR A 290 3.36 -4.87 0.32
CA THR A 290 2.02 -4.48 -0.11
C THR A 290 1.67 -5.09 -1.47
N TRP A 291 0.52 -5.76 -1.57
CA TRP A 291 0.02 -6.31 -2.84
C TRP A 291 -1.10 -5.45 -3.43
N LYS A 292 -1.11 -5.25 -4.74
CA LYS A 292 -2.09 -4.45 -5.49
C LYS A 292 -2.53 -5.16 -6.76
N PHE A 293 -3.74 -4.82 -7.22
CA PHE A 293 -4.20 -5.19 -8.55
C PHE A 293 -3.61 -4.25 -9.60
N TYR A 294 -3.20 -4.80 -10.73
CA TYR A 294 -2.77 -4.05 -11.90
C TYR A 294 -3.65 -4.42 -13.08
N SER A 295 -4.15 -3.41 -13.80
CA SER A 295 -4.85 -3.65 -15.06
C SER A 295 -3.84 -3.91 -16.18
N GLN A 296 -3.97 -5.03 -16.87
CA GLN A 296 -3.29 -5.26 -18.13
C GLN A 296 -3.98 -4.37 -19.18
N GLN A 297 -3.29 -3.31 -19.63
CA GLN A 297 -3.73 -2.58 -20.82
C GLN A 297 -3.66 -3.55 -22.00
N GLY A 298 -4.80 -3.76 -22.67
CA GLY A 298 -4.89 -4.54 -23.90
C GLY A 298 -4.33 -3.79 -25.11
#